data_AF-A0A139HGL8-F1
#
_entry.id   AF-A0A139HGL8-F1
#
_cell.length_a   1.000
_cell.length_b   1.000
_cell.length_c   1.000
_cell.angle_alpha   90.00
_cell.angle_beta   90.00
_cell.angle_gamma   90.00
#
_symmetry.space_group_name_H-M   'P 1'
#
loop_
_entity.id
_entity.type
_entity.pdbx_description
1 polymer ?
#
loop_
_entity_poly.entity_id
_entity_poly.type
_entity_poly.pdbx_seq_one_letter_code
_entity_poly.pdbx_strand_id
1 'polypeptide(L)'
;MASPLFRLHSLGALCLALALTSTVTSASSIATHLTFVVPEPISAPGVNTSSGCGKQLDSDYEPGADTAGPFTFNTTDGYGRKYTIHIPKYYDINKASPLIFGFPGNTNTYKDIEDQTELSDESMNPYAIAVYVSGVNLGFVSNPGYGATKDATFPKVDDISFMEEFIEHLQGKFCIDTGRIWAVGHSNGGGLVNVMACDPALSTKITAFAANSGAFYTNFTDGDPKTIDTGTTTQGECLPAREHIPFIEFHGTDDHVVEYEGADDHSSYGIRVLPDIQHWASSWAVRDGYSIDNVTSRPDDDVKVYQWGGPGNLGVVTHYRLNGWIHDYARKSAGAPIDATPIIMEFFYNQTNYTTTSTTTSTGTPTSTSSATASSTSSAGGGKLAESYIIVSIVAGLALKWLL
;
A
#
# COMPACT_ATOMS: atom_id res chain seq x y z
N MET A 1 38.99 -17.65 76.92
CA MET A 1 40.09 -18.62 77.11
C MET A 1 40.39 -19.26 75.75
N ALA A 2 41.67 -19.51 75.47
CA ALA A 2 42.26 -20.40 74.45
C ALA A 2 41.50 -20.76 73.14
N SER A 3 42.10 -20.40 71.99
CA SER A 3 42.07 -21.20 70.75
C SER A 3 42.96 -22.46 70.92
N PRO A 4 42.87 -23.52 70.07
CA PRO A 4 43.61 -23.50 68.79
C PRO A 4 43.09 -24.37 67.60
N LEU A 5 43.44 -23.92 66.39
CA LEU A 5 43.93 -24.63 65.19
C LEU A 5 43.63 -26.13 64.92
N PHE A 6 43.25 -26.45 63.67
CA PHE A 6 43.83 -27.60 62.92
C PHE A 6 43.95 -27.35 61.39
N ARG A 7 44.67 -28.24 60.69
CA ARG A 7 45.34 -28.15 59.35
C ARG A 7 44.94 -29.32 58.43
N LEU A 8 45.08 -29.34 57.08
CA LEU A 8 45.31 -28.34 55.99
C LEU A 8 45.11 -29.08 54.62
N HIS A 9 45.12 -28.37 53.48
CA HIS A 9 45.08 -28.86 52.06
C HIS A 9 43.65 -29.21 51.52
N SER A 10 43.33 -29.14 50.22
CA SER A 10 44.17 -29.03 49.00
C SER A 10 43.52 -28.29 47.80
N LEU A 11 44.35 -27.55 47.06
CA LEU A 11 44.41 -27.43 45.57
C LEU A 11 43.11 -27.40 44.71
N GLY A 12 42.86 -26.24 44.10
CA GLY A 12 43.14 -26.06 42.67
C GLY A 12 42.03 -26.30 41.62
N ALA A 13 41.44 -25.21 41.13
CA ALA A 13 40.98 -25.07 39.74
C ALA A 13 40.99 -23.59 39.33
N LEU A 14 41.83 -23.23 38.35
CA LEU A 14 41.96 -21.87 37.83
C LEU A 14 41.18 -21.77 36.51
N CYS A 15 39.97 -21.22 36.53
CA CYS A 15 39.21 -20.94 35.30
C CYS A 15 39.56 -19.54 34.77
N LEU A 16 40.23 -19.50 33.62
CA LEU A 16 40.59 -18.29 32.91
C LEU A 16 39.38 -17.75 32.13
N ALA A 17 38.75 -16.69 32.61
CA ALA A 17 37.68 -16.02 31.88
C ALA A 17 38.26 -15.06 30.83
N LEU A 18 38.12 -15.38 29.54
CA LEU A 18 38.39 -14.42 28.47
C LEU A 18 37.29 -13.34 28.46
N ALA A 19 37.66 -12.10 28.73
CA ALA A 19 36.79 -10.95 28.52
C ALA A 19 36.78 -10.58 27.02
N LEU A 20 35.71 -10.96 26.33
CA LEU A 20 35.38 -10.42 25.00
C LEU A 20 34.68 -9.07 25.19
N THR A 21 35.40 -7.97 24.94
CA THR A 21 34.83 -6.62 24.93
C THR A 21 34.08 -6.40 23.62
N SER A 22 32.77 -6.67 23.60
CA SER A 22 31.89 -6.19 22.53
C SER A 22 31.60 -4.70 22.72
N THR A 23 32.15 -3.86 21.86
CA THR A 23 31.77 -2.44 21.77
C THR A 23 30.35 -2.34 21.21
N VAL A 24 29.38 -2.14 22.10
CA VAL A 24 28.01 -1.78 21.69
C VAL A 24 28.05 -0.36 21.15
N THR A 25 28.02 -0.22 19.82
CA THR A 25 27.72 1.06 19.16
C THR A 25 26.33 1.51 19.59
N SER A 26 26.21 2.76 20.02
CA SER A 26 24.95 3.33 20.52
C SER A 26 23.86 3.28 19.44
N ALA A 27 22.86 2.43 19.63
CA ALA A 27 21.59 2.58 18.93
C ALA A 27 20.95 3.89 19.37
N SER A 28 20.74 4.80 18.42
CA SER A 28 19.94 6.01 18.67
C SER A 28 18.53 5.60 19.09
N SER A 29 17.99 6.28 20.10
CA SER A 29 16.65 6.04 20.61
C SER A 29 15.59 6.43 19.59
N ILE A 30 15.15 5.46 18.78
CA ILE A 30 13.92 5.55 17.99
C ILE A 30 12.72 5.55 18.96
N ALA A 31 11.68 6.30 18.62
CA ALA A 31 10.55 6.59 19.51
C ALA A 31 9.76 5.33 19.92
N THR A 32 9.21 5.36 21.14
CA THR A 32 8.54 4.25 21.84
C THR A 32 7.17 3.84 21.29
N HIS A 33 6.85 4.13 20.03
CA HIS A 33 5.54 3.86 19.41
C HIS A 33 5.55 2.77 18.33
N LEU A 34 6.71 2.39 17.78
CA LEU A 34 6.80 1.39 16.74
C LEU A 34 7.33 0.06 17.32
N THR A 35 6.54 -1.02 17.19
CA THR A 35 6.89 -2.37 17.65
C THR A 35 7.79 -3.15 16.69
N PHE A 36 8.14 -2.55 15.55
CA PHE A 36 8.88 -3.17 14.45
C PHE A 36 10.15 -2.36 14.09
N VAL A 37 11.09 -3.00 13.39
CA VAL A 37 12.29 -2.33 12.90
C VAL A 37 11.97 -1.57 11.62
N VAL A 38 12.03 -0.24 11.66
CA VAL A 38 11.78 0.61 10.49
C VAL A 38 12.90 0.41 9.43
N PRO A 39 12.59 -0.02 8.19
CA PRO A 39 13.60 -0.17 7.14
C PRO A 39 14.20 1.18 6.73
N GLU A 40 15.52 1.34 6.87
CA GLU A 40 16.23 2.58 6.49
C GLU A 40 16.12 2.92 4.98
N PRO A 41 16.33 4.18 4.57
CA PRO A 41 16.57 4.58 3.19
C PRO A 41 17.71 3.78 2.53
N ILE A 42 17.52 3.31 1.29
CA ILE A 42 18.54 2.49 0.59
C ILE A 42 19.61 3.37 -0.05
N SER A 43 20.87 2.92 -0.06
CA SER A 43 21.97 3.66 -0.70
C SER A 43 21.73 3.87 -2.20
N ALA A 44 22.02 5.08 -2.69
CA ALA A 44 21.90 5.46 -4.09
C ALA A 44 23.27 5.75 -4.74
N PRO A 45 23.44 5.51 -6.05
CA PRO A 45 22.46 4.90 -6.96
C PRO A 45 22.29 3.38 -6.76
N GLY A 46 21.10 2.88 -7.04
CA GLY A 46 20.70 1.47 -6.90
C GLY A 46 19.49 1.11 -7.77
N VAL A 47 18.98 -0.11 -7.64
CA VAL A 47 17.91 -0.64 -8.52
C VAL A 47 16.59 0.13 -8.38
N ASN A 48 16.23 0.54 -7.17
CA ASN A 48 14.99 1.26 -6.86
C ASN A 48 15.23 2.75 -6.55
N THR A 49 16.26 3.38 -7.10
CA THR A 49 16.59 4.78 -6.75
C THR A 49 16.22 5.75 -7.86
N SER A 50 15.46 6.79 -7.54
CA SER A 50 14.98 7.79 -8.49
C SER A 50 16.11 8.58 -9.18
N SER A 51 15.75 9.25 -10.28
CA SER A 51 16.67 10.15 -11.00
C SER A 51 17.02 11.44 -10.24
N GLY A 52 16.37 11.71 -9.11
CA GLY A 52 16.66 12.81 -8.18
C GLY A 52 17.81 12.52 -7.22
N CYS A 53 18.24 11.26 -7.07
CA CYS A 53 19.38 10.93 -6.23
C CYS A 53 20.68 11.60 -6.70
N GLY A 54 21.47 12.08 -5.74
CA GLY A 54 22.68 12.87 -5.92
C GLY A 54 22.45 14.36 -6.23
N LYS A 55 21.20 14.79 -6.48
CA LYS A 55 20.87 16.22 -6.67
C LYS A 55 20.81 16.94 -5.32
N GLN A 56 21.26 18.19 -5.31
CA GLN A 56 21.07 19.06 -4.14
C GLN A 56 19.59 19.41 -4.00
N LEU A 57 19.16 19.57 -2.75
CA LEU A 57 17.81 19.96 -2.40
C LEU A 57 17.58 21.45 -2.75
N ASP A 58 16.41 21.79 -3.32
CA ASP A 58 16.05 23.19 -3.56
C ASP A 58 15.96 23.97 -2.23
N SER A 59 16.24 25.27 -2.24
CA SER A 59 16.25 26.12 -1.04
C SER A 59 14.90 26.26 -0.32
N ASP A 60 13.82 25.79 -0.95
CA ASP A 60 12.46 25.83 -0.41
C ASP A 60 12.18 24.66 0.55
N TYR A 61 13.14 23.74 0.75
CA TYR A 61 13.00 22.57 1.61
C TYR A 61 14.19 22.42 2.56
N GLU A 62 13.93 22.01 3.81
CA GLU A 62 14.94 21.75 4.83
C GLU A 62 14.61 20.43 5.57
N PRO A 63 15.52 19.42 5.61
CA PRO A 63 15.24 18.15 6.27
C PRO A 63 14.99 18.27 7.77
N GLY A 64 13.84 17.80 8.24
CA GLY A 64 13.43 17.84 9.64
C GLY A 64 12.99 19.23 10.13
N ALA A 65 12.76 20.17 9.22
CA ALA A 65 12.04 21.41 9.51
C ALA A 65 10.51 21.20 9.41
N ASP A 66 9.74 22.27 9.62
CA ASP A 66 8.29 22.25 9.38
C ASP A 66 7.97 22.02 7.89
N THR A 67 6.82 21.39 7.63
CA THR A 67 6.29 21.09 6.29
C THR A 67 6.27 22.30 5.37
N ALA A 68 6.87 22.16 4.18
CA ALA A 68 7.01 23.22 3.20
C ALA A 68 5.78 23.37 2.29
N GLY A 69 5.46 24.62 1.93
CA GLY A 69 4.41 24.98 0.98
C GLY A 69 3.44 26.05 1.51
N PRO A 70 2.21 26.16 0.96
CA PRO A 70 1.68 25.35 -0.14
C PRO A 70 2.31 25.69 -1.50
N PHE A 71 2.63 24.65 -2.25
CA PHE A 71 3.05 24.73 -3.64
C PHE A 71 1.85 24.52 -4.57
N THR A 72 2.04 24.76 -5.87
CA THR A 72 1.08 24.39 -6.92
C THR A 72 1.80 23.62 -8.02
N PHE A 73 1.37 22.39 -8.29
CA PHE A 73 1.80 21.61 -9.44
C PHE A 73 0.82 21.83 -10.59
N ASN A 74 1.32 22.22 -11.76
CA ASN A 74 0.51 22.41 -12.97
C ASN A 74 0.56 21.14 -13.82
N THR A 75 -0.62 20.66 -14.18
CA THR A 75 -0.90 19.36 -14.81
C THR A 75 -1.35 19.51 -16.25
N THR A 76 -1.27 18.44 -17.06
CA THR A 76 -1.76 18.48 -18.44
C THR A 76 -3.27 18.68 -18.57
N ASP A 77 -4.07 18.33 -17.54
CA ASP A 77 -5.51 18.59 -17.49
C ASP A 77 -5.86 20.09 -17.39
N GLY A 78 -4.88 20.93 -17.04
CA GLY A 78 -4.99 22.39 -16.94
C GLY A 78 -5.36 22.94 -15.56
N TYR A 79 -5.47 22.09 -14.53
CA TYR A 79 -5.90 22.50 -13.18
C TYR A 79 -4.79 22.34 -12.14
N GLY A 80 -4.20 23.45 -11.71
CA GLY A 80 -3.14 23.45 -10.69
C GLY A 80 -3.56 22.77 -9.38
N ARG A 81 -2.87 21.69 -9.00
CA ARG A 81 -3.07 20.96 -7.74
C ARG A 81 -2.23 21.59 -6.62
N LYS A 82 -2.84 21.88 -5.48
CA LYS A 82 -2.13 22.41 -4.31
C LYS A 82 -1.60 21.28 -3.45
N TYR A 83 -0.37 21.41 -2.97
CA TYR A 83 0.23 20.42 -2.08
C TYR A 83 1.19 21.06 -1.07
N THR A 84 1.43 20.34 0.02
CA THR A 84 2.53 20.58 0.96
C THR A 84 3.41 19.33 1.05
N ILE A 85 4.65 19.48 1.51
CA ILE A 85 5.65 18.40 1.55
C ILE A 85 6.56 18.51 2.78
N HIS A 86 6.62 17.43 3.56
CA HIS A 86 7.55 17.26 4.67
C HIS A 86 8.78 16.47 4.20
N ILE A 87 9.97 16.99 4.47
CA ILE A 87 11.23 16.28 4.21
C ILE A 87 11.72 15.71 5.54
N PRO A 88 11.79 14.37 5.71
CA PRO A 88 12.15 13.77 6.99
C PRO A 88 13.58 14.12 7.38
N LYS A 89 13.82 14.23 8.69
CA LYS A 89 15.10 14.63 9.28
C LYS A 89 16.31 13.84 8.79
N TYR A 90 16.10 12.56 8.45
CA TYR A 90 17.15 11.65 7.99
C TYR A 90 17.28 11.55 6.46
N TYR A 91 16.64 12.45 5.70
CA TYR A 91 16.81 12.54 4.25
C TYR A 91 18.28 12.83 3.87
N ASP A 92 18.82 12.02 2.97
CA ASP A 92 20.16 12.16 2.39
C ASP A 92 20.03 12.03 0.87
N ILE A 93 20.64 12.95 0.13
CA ILE A 93 20.58 12.94 -1.35
C ILE A 93 21.19 11.66 -1.96
N ASN A 94 21.98 10.90 -1.19
CA ASN A 94 22.58 9.62 -1.58
C ASN A 94 21.92 8.41 -0.89
N LYS A 95 20.78 8.61 -0.20
CA LYS A 95 19.96 7.50 0.33
C LYS A 95 18.50 7.71 -0.06
N ALA A 96 18.03 6.84 -0.94
CA ALA A 96 16.68 6.87 -1.48
C ALA A 96 15.66 6.63 -0.36
N SER A 97 14.89 7.67 -0.08
CA SER A 97 13.89 7.74 0.97
C SER A 97 12.53 7.28 0.43
N PRO A 98 11.70 6.55 1.20
CA PRO A 98 10.32 6.29 0.81
C PRO A 98 9.54 7.58 0.48
N LEU A 99 8.40 7.43 -0.19
CA LEU A 99 7.46 8.51 -0.50
C LEU A 99 6.07 8.09 -0.04
N ILE A 100 5.37 8.96 0.70
CA ILE A 100 3.99 8.72 1.12
C ILE A 100 3.11 9.91 0.74
N PHE A 101 1.99 9.63 0.09
CA PHE A 101 0.98 10.63 -0.25
C PHE A 101 -0.20 10.59 0.71
N GLY A 102 -0.66 11.75 1.17
CA GLY A 102 -1.88 11.92 1.96
C GLY A 102 -2.99 12.64 1.18
N PHE A 103 -4.17 12.03 1.10
CA PHE A 103 -5.35 12.58 0.41
C PHE A 103 -6.52 12.85 1.38
N PRO A 104 -7.01 14.10 1.51
CA PRO A 104 -8.11 14.48 2.39
C PRO A 104 -9.48 13.97 1.91
N GLY A 105 -10.47 14.05 2.80
CA GLY A 105 -11.87 13.91 2.43
C GLY A 105 -12.42 15.09 1.63
N ASN A 106 -13.70 15.02 1.25
CA ASN A 106 -14.43 16.16 0.67
C ASN A 106 -14.35 17.37 1.61
N THR A 107 -14.34 18.60 1.07
CA THR A 107 -14.17 19.90 1.78
C THR A 107 -12.80 20.15 2.40
N ASN A 108 -12.01 19.10 2.64
CA ASN A 108 -10.74 19.18 3.37
C ASN A 108 -9.57 19.50 2.43
N THR A 109 -8.44 19.89 3.01
CA THR A 109 -7.23 20.36 2.33
C THR A 109 -6.00 19.50 2.66
N TYR A 110 -4.87 19.78 2.01
CA TYR A 110 -3.57 19.21 2.36
C TYR A 110 -3.24 19.34 3.87
N LYS A 111 -3.66 20.44 4.52
CA LYS A 111 -3.43 20.65 5.96
C LYS A 111 -4.31 19.73 6.81
N ASP A 112 -5.56 19.54 6.44
CA ASP A 112 -6.48 18.71 7.23
C ASP A 112 -6.05 17.24 7.22
N ILE A 113 -5.55 16.72 6.08
CA ILE A 113 -5.01 15.35 6.03
C ILE A 113 -3.64 15.23 6.71
N GLU A 114 -2.81 16.27 6.70
CA GLU A 114 -1.59 16.33 7.50
C GLU A 114 -1.92 16.24 9.00
N ASP A 115 -2.84 17.08 9.48
CA ASP A 115 -3.31 17.08 10.86
C ASP A 115 -4.08 15.79 11.24
N GLN A 116 -4.68 15.07 10.27
CA GLN A 116 -5.35 13.78 10.47
C GLN A 116 -4.38 12.61 10.53
N THR A 117 -3.38 12.58 9.65
CA THR A 117 -2.47 11.43 9.49
C THR A 117 -1.22 11.54 10.34
N GLU A 118 -0.78 12.74 10.72
CA GLU A 118 0.42 12.98 11.53
C GLU A 118 1.71 12.42 10.88
N LEU A 119 1.73 12.24 9.54
CA LEU A 119 2.87 11.67 8.79
C LEU A 119 4.10 12.59 8.68
N SER A 120 4.00 13.82 9.18
CA SER A 120 5.13 14.74 9.37
C SER A 120 5.82 14.50 10.72
N ASP A 121 5.24 13.70 11.62
CA ASP A 121 5.86 13.33 12.89
C ASP A 121 6.89 12.21 12.69
N GLU A 122 8.15 12.52 12.99
CA GLU A 122 9.30 11.62 12.87
C GLU A 122 9.19 10.35 13.75
N SER A 123 8.28 10.31 14.74
CA SER A 123 7.99 9.11 15.53
C SER A 123 7.07 8.12 14.83
N MET A 124 6.25 8.60 13.89
CA MET A 124 5.38 7.78 13.02
C MET A 124 6.07 7.47 11.70
N ASN A 125 6.72 8.48 11.11
CA ASN A 125 7.35 8.43 9.80
C ASN A 125 8.76 9.06 9.82
N PRO A 126 9.80 8.34 10.26
CA PRO A 126 11.17 8.87 10.35
C PRO A 126 11.89 8.98 8.99
N TYR A 127 11.34 8.42 7.90
CA TYR A 127 12.12 8.21 6.67
C TYR A 127 11.38 8.51 5.36
N ALA A 128 10.04 8.51 5.31
CA ALA A 128 9.33 8.83 4.07
C ALA A 128 9.19 10.34 3.90
N ILE A 129 9.39 10.82 2.67
CA ILE A 129 8.92 12.14 2.27
C ILE A 129 7.39 12.08 2.27
N ALA A 130 6.74 12.90 3.10
CA ALA A 130 5.29 12.97 3.16
C ALA A 130 4.77 14.12 2.29
N VAL A 131 3.79 13.84 1.42
CA VAL A 131 3.24 14.82 0.47
C VAL A 131 1.73 14.84 0.59
N TYR A 132 1.18 15.98 1.00
CA TYR A 132 -0.26 16.13 1.23
C TYR A 132 -0.86 16.94 0.09
N VAL A 133 -1.93 16.42 -0.53
CA VAL A 133 -2.47 16.98 -1.78
C VAL A 133 -3.94 17.36 -1.61
N SER A 134 -4.31 18.57 -2.08
CA SER A 134 -5.72 18.97 -2.20
C SER A 134 -6.30 18.61 -3.57
N GLY A 135 -7.51 18.05 -3.56
CA GLY A 135 -8.32 17.86 -4.75
C GLY A 135 -8.85 19.17 -5.35
N VAL A 136 -9.20 19.15 -6.63
CA VAL A 136 -9.76 20.32 -7.33
C VAL A 136 -11.17 20.60 -6.81
N ASN A 137 -11.43 21.86 -6.47
CA ASN A 137 -12.68 22.27 -5.82
C ASN A 137 -12.95 21.49 -4.50
N LEU A 138 -11.88 21.14 -3.77
CA LEU A 138 -11.94 20.41 -2.49
C LEU A 138 -12.56 19.01 -2.58
N GLY A 139 -12.35 18.32 -3.72
CA GLY A 139 -12.67 16.91 -3.90
C GLY A 139 -11.89 16.26 -5.03
N PHE A 140 -11.93 14.94 -5.08
CA PHE A 140 -11.27 14.08 -6.07
C PHE A 140 -12.30 13.32 -6.91
N VAL A 141 -11.93 12.97 -8.14
CA VAL A 141 -12.82 12.33 -9.13
C VAL A 141 -13.44 10.99 -8.71
N SER A 142 -12.91 10.36 -7.66
CA SER A 142 -13.45 9.14 -7.06
C SER A 142 -14.86 9.32 -6.49
N ASN A 143 -15.24 10.51 -6.02
CA ASN A 143 -16.61 10.83 -5.59
C ASN A 143 -17.34 11.56 -6.73
N PRO A 144 -18.38 10.95 -7.34
CA PRO A 144 -19.06 11.51 -8.51
C PRO A 144 -20.03 12.63 -8.14
N GLY A 145 -20.39 12.80 -6.86
CA GLY A 145 -21.32 13.79 -6.34
C GLY A 145 -20.68 15.02 -5.71
N TYR A 146 -19.35 15.20 -5.81
CA TYR A 146 -18.63 16.27 -5.11
C TYR A 146 -17.54 16.98 -5.94
N GLY A 147 -17.01 18.10 -5.43
CA GLY A 147 -15.82 18.78 -5.95
C GLY A 147 -15.89 19.06 -7.45
N ALA A 148 -14.86 18.64 -8.18
CA ALA A 148 -14.75 18.79 -9.62
C ALA A 148 -15.82 18.03 -10.43
N THR A 149 -16.32 16.89 -9.97
CA THR A 149 -17.30 16.09 -10.75
C THR A 149 -18.72 16.68 -10.66
N LYS A 150 -19.04 17.36 -9.55
CA LYS A 150 -20.31 18.06 -9.35
C LYS A 150 -20.36 19.39 -10.11
N ASP A 151 -19.21 20.03 -10.28
CA ASP A 151 -19.10 21.39 -10.83
C ASP A 151 -18.64 21.35 -12.30
N ALA A 152 -19.57 21.66 -13.20
CA ALA A 152 -19.37 21.64 -14.65
C ALA A 152 -18.31 22.64 -15.18
N THR A 153 -17.69 23.46 -14.33
CA THR A 153 -16.50 24.27 -14.69
C THR A 153 -15.19 23.46 -14.68
N PHE A 154 -15.20 22.24 -14.14
CA PHE A 154 -14.06 21.34 -14.03
C PHE A 154 -14.15 20.06 -14.92
N PRO A 155 -14.67 20.11 -16.17
CA PRO A 155 -15.07 18.92 -16.94
C PRO A 155 -13.90 18.07 -17.48
N LYS A 156 -12.65 18.39 -17.11
CA LYS A 156 -11.44 17.67 -17.53
C LYS A 156 -10.53 17.26 -16.37
N VAL A 157 -10.93 17.49 -15.11
CA VAL A 157 -10.08 17.14 -13.96
C VAL A 157 -9.78 15.65 -14.01
N ASP A 158 -8.50 15.33 -14.04
CA ASP A 158 -7.97 13.97 -14.12
C ASP A 158 -6.91 13.82 -13.02
N ASP A 159 -7.32 13.17 -11.92
CA ASP A 159 -6.43 12.93 -10.78
C ASP A 159 -5.44 11.78 -11.04
N ILE A 160 -5.67 10.93 -12.05
CA ILE A 160 -4.80 9.79 -12.39
C ILE A 160 -3.61 10.28 -13.21
N SER A 161 -3.84 10.97 -14.32
CA SER A 161 -2.76 11.60 -15.11
C SER A 161 -1.96 12.60 -14.26
N PHE A 162 -2.63 13.36 -13.38
CA PHE A 162 -1.97 14.21 -12.39
C PHE A 162 -1.00 13.41 -11.51
N MET A 163 -1.45 12.32 -10.87
CA MET A 163 -0.62 11.54 -9.97
C MET A 163 0.55 10.86 -10.69
N GLU A 164 0.37 10.45 -11.96
CA GLU A 164 1.45 9.95 -12.79
C GLU A 164 2.54 11.01 -13.05
N GLU A 165 2.15 12.20 -13.50
CA GLU A 165 3.03 13.35 -13.73
C GLU A 165 3.72 13.82 -12.45
N PHE A 166 3.01 13.81 -11.34
CA PHE A 166 3.49 14.32 -10.06
C PHE A 166 4.47 13.36 -9.38
N ILE A 167 4.25 12.04 -9.47
CA ILE A 167 5.24 11.04 -9.06
C ILE A 167 6.54 11.20 -9.86
N GLU A 168 6.46 11.36 -11.19
CA GLU A 168 7.65 11.59 -12.03
C GLU A 168 8.37 12.89 -11.66
N HIS A 169 7.62 13.98 -11.42
CA HIS A 169 8.18 15.26 -10.97
C HIS A 169 8.97 15.13 -9.65
N LEU A 170 8.39 14.47 -8.65
CA LEU A 170 9.02 14.24 -7.35
C LEU A 170 10.24 13.31 -7.48
N GLN A 171 10.14 12.24 -8.25
CA GLN A 171 11.27 11.35 -8.57
C GLN A 171 12.41 12.07 -9.30
N GLY A 172 12.11 13.11 -10.09
CA GLY A 172 13.08 13.97 -10.74
C GLY A 172 13.77 14.98 -9.80
N LYS A 173 13.16 15.31 -8.66
CA LYS A 173 13.67 16.29 -7.68
C LYS A 173 14.39 15.66 -6.49
N PHE A 174 13.77 14.68 -5.85
CA PHE A 174 14.23 14.11 -4.58
C PHE A 174 14.82 12.71 -4.78
N CYS A 175 15.70 12.28 -3.87
CA CYS A 175 16.20 10.92 -3.84
C CYS A 175 15.15 9.98 -3.23
N ILE A 176 14.39 9.31 -4.08
CA ILE A 176 13.20 8.52 -3.71
C ILE A 176 13.44 7.04 -3.98
N ASP A 177 13.02 6.20 -3.04
CA ASP A 177 12.96 4.75 -3.20
C ASP A 177 11.69 4.39 -3.99
N THR A 178 11.86 4.04 -5.26
CA THR A 178 10.77 3.72 -6.17
C THR A 178 10.08 2.39 -5.84
N GLY A 179 10.64 1.60 -4.92
CA GLY A 179 10.00 0.41 -4.33
C GLY A 179 9.26 0.69 -3.02
N ARG A 180 9.25 1.94 -2.54
CA ARG A 180 8.57 2.35 -1.31
C ARG A 180 7.80 3.66 -1.52
N ILE A 181 6.87 3.60 -2.46
CA ILE A 181 5.88 4.67 -2.71
C ILE A 181 4.53 4.19 -2.19
N TRP A 182 3.89 4.97 -1.32
CA TRP A 182 2.63 4.62 -0.65
C TRP A 182 1.60 5.74 -0.75
N ALA A 183 0.32 5.39 -0.56
CA ALA A 183 -0.78 6.34 -0.55
C ALA A 183 -1.74 6.05 0.61
N VAL A 184 -2.06 7.07 1.40
CA VAL A 184 -3.10 7.05 2.44
C VAL A 184 -4.18 8.09 2.13
N GLY A 185 -5.44 7.76 2.42
CA GLY A 185 -6.54 8.69 2.19
C GLY A 185 -7.70 8.53 3.17
N HIS A 186 -8.40 9.63 3.42
CA HIS A 186 -9.61 9.68 4.25
C HIS A 186 -10.84 9.92 3.36
N SER A 187 -11.96 9.24 3.59
CA SER A 187 -13.24 9.55 2.92
C SER A 187 -13.11 9.52 1.38
N ASN A 188 -13.41 10.62 0.68
CA ASN A 188 -13.18 10.78 -0.76
C ASN A 188 -11.72 10.53 -1.18
N GLY A 189 -10.73 10.96 -0.39
CA GLY A 189 -9.32 10.65 -0.59
C GLY A 189 -9.03 9.15 -0.46
N GLY A 190 -9.69 8.46 0.48
CA GLY A 190 -9.64 6.99 0.57
C GLY A 190 -10.23 6.30 -0.66
N GLY A 191 -11.32 6.88 -1.21
CA GLY A 191 -11.86 6.50 -2.51
C GLY A 191 -10.86 6.70 -3.66
N LEU A 192 -10.11 7.81 -3.68
CA LEU A 192 -9.06 8.04 -4.68
C LEU A 192 -7.93 7.01 -4.56
N VAL A 193 -7.50 6.67 -3.34
CA VAL A 193 -6.50 5.62 -3.09
C VAL A 193 -6.96 4.28 -3.69
N ASN A 194 -8.23 3.91 -3.57
CA ASN A 194 -8.80 2.74 -4.26
C ASN A 194 -8.78 2.85 -5.79
N VAL A 195 -9.08 4.02 -6.37
CA VAL A 195 -8.97 4.22 -7.83
C VAL A 195 -7.51 4.07 -8.29
N MET A 196 -6.54 4.66 -7.59
CA MET A 196 -5.12 4.51 -7.93
C MET A 196 -4.60 3.07 -7.78
N ALA A 197 -5.15 2.31 -6.83
CA ALA A 197 -4.87 0.88 -6.67
C ALA A 197 -5.44 0.05 -7.84
N CYS A 198 -6.57 0.48 -8.40
CA CYS A 198 -7.23 -0.12 -9.56
C CYS A 198 -6.61 0.27 -10.92
N ASP A 199 -5.89 1.39 -11.00
CA ASP A 199 -5.34 1.89 -12.25
C ASP A 199 -4.08 1.10 -12.70
N PRO A 200 -3.98 0.67 -13.97
CA PRO A 200 -2.85 -0.13 -14.45
C PRO A 200 -1.49 0.58 -14.39
N ALA A 201 -1.42 1.92 -14.47
CA ALA A 201 -0.16 2.64 -14.42
C ALA A 201 0.26 2.91 -12.96
N LEU A 202 -0.64 3.49 -12.16
CA LEU A 202 -0.39 3.84 -10.76
C LEU A 202 -0.23 2.61 -9.86
N SER A 203 -0.92 1.49 -10.12
CA SER A 203 -0.69 0.23 -9.40
C SER A 203 0.75 -0.28 -9.53
N THR A 204 1.48 0.04 -10.62
CA THR A 204 2.91 -0.31 -10.75
C THR A 204 3.86 0.69 -10.10
N LYS A 205 3.41 1.94 -9.88
CA LYS A 205 4.18 3.03 -9.27
C LYS A 205 3.99 3.11 -7.75
N ILE A 206 2.81 2.76 -7.25
CA ILE A 206 2.44 2.80 -5.84
C ILE A 206 2.37 1.36 -5.30
N THR A 207 3.14 1.12 -4.26
CA THR A 207 3.49 -0.21 -3.76
C THR A 207 2.55 -0.73 -2.68
N ALA A 208 1.94 0.16 -1.89
CA ALA A 208 0.92 -0.17 -0.90
C ALA A 208 -0.04 1.01 -0.66
N PHE A 209 -1.26 0.68 -0.25
CA PHE A 209 -2.40 1.59 -0.18
C PHE A 209 -3.09 1.50 1.18
N ALA A 210 -3.57 2.64 1.70
CA ALA A 210 -4.31 2.71 2.94
C ALA A 210 -5.52 3.65 2.85
N ALA A 211 -6.64 3.26 3.42
CA ALA A 211 -7.82 4.12 3.52
C ALA A 211 -8.40 4.14 4.94
N ASN A 212 -8.96 5.27 5.32
CA ASN A 212 -9.77 5.43 6.53
C ASN A 212 -11.15 5.95 6.12
N SER A 213 -12.21 5.28 6.55
CA SER A 213 -13.62 5.56 6.22
C SER A 213 -13.82 5.78 4.71
N GLY A 214 -13.23 4.90 3.88
CA GLY A 214 -13.00 5.14 2.45
C GLY A 214 -14.25 5.10 1.58
N ALA A 215 -14.47 6.15 0.77
CA ALA A 215 -15.65 6.26 -0.10
C ALA A 215 -15.48 5.46 -1.42
N PHE A 216 -15.62 4.14 -1.34
CA PHE A 216 -15.36 3.19 -2.44
C PHE A 216 -16.50 3.10 -3.48
N TYR A 217 -16.93 4.23 -4.05
CA TYR A 217 -18.01 4.25 -5.04
C TYR A 217 -17.75 3.34 -6.24
N THR A 218 -18.74 2.49 -6.56
CA THR A 218 -18.77 1.72 -7.81
C THR A 218 -19.25 2.58 -8.98
N ASN A 219 -19.27 2.04 -10.21
CA ASN A 219 -19.94 2.71 -11.33
C ASN A 219 -21.45 2.38 -11.44
N PHE A 220 -22.00 1.55 -10.55
CA PHE A 220 -23.43 1.22 -10.56
C PHE A 220 -24.28 2.29 -9.89
N THR A 221 -25.45 2.58 -10.46
CA THR A 221 -26.44 3.50 -9.88
C THR A 221 -27.46 2.81 -8.97
N ASP A 222 -27.51 1.47 -8.97
CA ASP A 222 -28.48 0.66 -8.22
C ASP A 222 -27.91 -0.75 -8.03
N GLY A 223 -28.37 -1.46 -7.00
CA GLY A 223 -27.96 -2.82 -6.65
C GLY A 223 -27.56 -2.98 -5.19
N ASP A 224 -27.62 -4.22 -4.70
CA ASP A 224 -27.37 -4.59 -3.30
C ASP A 224 -25.90 -4.36 -2.90
N PRO A 225 -25.59 -3.49 -1.91
CA PRO A 225 -24.23 -3.20 -1.46
C PRO A 225 -23.42 -4.42 -1.04
N LYS A 226 -24.08 -5.51 -0.62
CA LYS A 226 -23.44 -6.75 -0.15
C LYS A 226 -23.09 -7.72 -1.28
N THR A 227 -23.50 -7.44 -2.51
CA THR A 227 -23.27 -8.31 -3.67
C THR A 227 -22.88 -7.55 -4.96
N ILE A 228 -22.90 -6.22 -4.95
CA ILE A 228 -22.56 -5.36 -6.10
C ILE A 228 -21.13 -5.62 -6.61
N ASP A 229 -20.93 -5.58 -7.93
CA ASP A 229 -19.59 -5.77 -8.49
C ASP A 229 -18.68 -4.56 -8.17
N THR A 230 -17.64 -4.80 -7.37
CA THR A 230 -16.63 -3.80 -6.99
C THR A 230 -15.47 -3.73 -8.00
N GLY A 231 -15.49 -4.55 -9.06
CA GLY A 231 -14.58 -4.50 -10.19
C GLY A 231 -14.78 -3.28 -11.10
N THR A 232 -15.80 -2.45 -10.88
CA THR A 232 -15.96 -1.17 -11.56
C THR A 232 -15.96 -0.02 -10.57
N THR A 233 -15.01 0.90 -10.73
CA THR A 233 -14.93 2.16 -9.98
C THR A 233 -15.57 3.29 -10.78
N THR A 234 -15.76 4.45 -10.14
CA THR A 234 -16.22 5.67 -10.81
C THR A 234 -15.32 6.18 -11.94
N GLN A 235 -14.07 5.70 -12.02
CA GLN A 235 -13.11 6.05 -13.08
C GLN A 235 -12.84 4.90 -14.08
N GLY A 236 -13.56 3.78 -13.99
CA GLY A 236 -13.43 2.66 -14.93
C GLY A 236 -13.27 1.29 -14.27
N GLU A 237 -12.97 0.28 -15.08
CA GLU A 237 -12.69 -1.08 -14.63
C GLU A 237 -11.44 -1.13 -13.74
N CYS A 238 -11.48 -1.96 -12.70
CA CYS A 238 -10.36 -2.16 -11.78
C CYS A 238 -9.37 -3.18 -12.36
N LEU A 239 -8.29 -2.67 -12.96
CA LEU A 239 -7.32 -3.42 -13.76
C LEU A 239 -5.88 -3.15 -13.31
N PRO A 240 -5.49 -3.49 -12.07
CA PRO A 240 -4.10 -3.36 -11.62
C PRO A 240 -3.17 -4.16 -12.52
N ALA A 241 -2.02 -3.60 -12.89
CA ALA A 241 -1.04 -4.25 -13.78
C ALA A 241 0.00 -5.10 -13.03
N ARG A 242 -0.24 -5.39 -11.75
CA ARG A 242 0.50 -6.36 -10.94
C ARG A 242 -0.45 -7.10 -10.01
N GLU A 243 -0.09 -8.33 -9.66
CA GLU A 243 -0.76 -9.10 -8.62
C GLU A 243 -0.33 -8.61 -7.23
N HIS A 244 -1.16 -8.92 -6.23
CA HIS A 244 -0.90 -8.72 -4.80
C HIS A 244 -0.80 -7.23 -4.44
N ILE A 245 -1.90 -6.50 -4.63
CA ILE A 245 -2.07 -5.09 -4.27
C ILE A 245 -2.27 -4.97 -2.75
N PRO A 246 -1.28 -4.49 -1.98
CA PRO A 246 -1.41 -4.43 -0.55
C PRO A 246 -2.31 -3.26 -0.17
N PHE A 247 -3.46 -3.58 0.45
CA PHE A 247 -4.45 -2.59 0.87
C PHE A 247 -4.84 -2.80 2.34
N ILE A 248 -4.68 -1.76 3.16
CA ILE A 248 -5.20 -1.70 4.53
C ILE A 248 -6.33 -0.68 4.66
N GLU A 249 -7.40 -1.03 5.37
CA GLU A 249 -8.60 -0.19 5.48
C GLU A 249 -9.10 -0.15 6.94
N PHE A 250 -9.61 1.01 7.38
CA PHE A 250 -10.16 1.24 8.71
C PHE A 250 -11.53 1.91 8.61
N HIS A 251 -12.59 1.30 9.14
CA HIS A 251 -13.95 1.83 8.99
C HIS A 251 -14.77 1.76 10.28
N GLY A 252 -15.44 2.87 10.58
CA GLY A 252 -16.36 3.00 11.72
C GLY A 252 -17.74 2.39 11.44
N THR A 253 -18.34 1.75 12.43
CA THR A 253 -19.66 1.09 12.26
C THR A 253 -20.83 2.00 12.61
N ASP A 254 -20.55 3.22 13.05
CA ASP A 254 -21.50 4.33 13.26
C ASP A 254 -21.18 5.47 12.27
N ASP A 255 -20.51 5.13 11.17
CA ASP A 255 -20.33 6.01 10.02
C ASP A 255 -21.68 6.17 9.30
N HIS A 256 -22.19 7.40 9.26
CA HIS A 256 -23.44 7.78 8.60
C HIS A 256 -23.19 8.67 7.36
N VAL A 257 -21.97 8.68 6.83
CA VAL A 257 -21.57 9.46 5.63
C VAL A 257 -21.08 8.52 4.52
N VAL A 258 -20.31 7.50 4.90
CA VAL A 258 -19.90 6.36 4.09
C VAL A 258 -20.27 5.12 4.91
N GLU A 259 -21.47 4.59 4.71
CA GLU A 259 -21.99 3.59 5.64
C GLU A 259 -21.20 2.27 5.58
N TYR A 260 -20.90 1.70 6.76
CA TYR A 260 -20.13 0.45 6.90
C TYR A 260 -20.73 -0.75 6.16
N GLU A 261 -22.06 -0.86 6.18
CA GLU A 261 -22.83 -1.92 5.53
C GLU A 261 -23.09 -1.60 4.04
N GLY A 262 -22.52 -0.49 3.54
CA GLY A 262 -22.73 0.06 2.20
C GLY A 262 -24.06 0.82 2.05
N ALA A 263 -24.25 1.47 0.90
CA ALA A 263 -25.44 2.26 0.59
C ALA A 263 -25.83 2.15 -0.89
N ASP A 264 -27.09 1.82 -1.15
CA ASP A 264 -27.77 1.86 -2.45
C ASP A 264 -28.56 3.17 -2.68
N ASP A 265 -28.76 3.92 -1.59
CA ASP A 265 -29.63 5.08 -1.56
C ASP A 265 -28.95 6.36 -2.08
N HIS A 266 -29.74 7.19 -2.76
CA HIS A 266 -29.25 8.40 -3.42
C HIS A 266 -29.41 9.65 -2.52
N SER A 267 -29.70 9.46 -1.22
CA SER A 267 -30.37 10.51 -0.43
C SER A 267 -29.42 11.58 0.09
N SER A 268 -28.16 11.22 0.33
CA SER A 268 -27.19 12.10 1.00
C SER A 268 -26.07 12.57 0.06
N TYR A 269 -25.28 11.65 -0.53
CA TYR A 269 -24.12 12.02 -1.38
C TYR A 269 -23.83 11.11 -2.60
N GLY A 270 -24.55 10.01 -2.80
CA GLY A 270 -24.28 9.03 -3.86
C GLY A 270 -25.18 9.14 -5.09
N ILE A 271 -24.59 9.34 -6.28
CA ILE A 271 -25.22 8.94 -7.57
C ILE A 271 -24.83 7.48 -7.93
N ARG A 272 -24.22 6.77 -6.97
CA ARG A 272 -23.54 5.50 -7.16
C ARG A 272 -23.58 4.69 -5.88
N VAL A 273 -23.68 3.36 -6.03
CA VAL A 273 -23.67 2.40 -4.93
C VAL A 273 -22.30 2.40 -4.23
N LEU A 274 -22.32 2.54 -2.90
CA LEU A 274 -21.21 2.22 -2.01
C LEU A 274 -21.35 0.75 -1.59
N PRO A 275 -20.34 -0.11 -1.79
CA PRO A 275 -20.39 -1.49 -1.34
C PRO A 275 -20.27 -1.60 0.19
N ASP A 276 -20.76 -2.70 0.75
CA ASP A 276 -20.40 -3.14 2.10
C ASP A 276 -18.87 -3.29 2.23
N ILE A 277 -18.29 -2.84 3.33
CA ILE A 277 -16.82 -2.76 3.45
C ILE A 277 -16.17 -4.15 3.54
N GLN A 278 -16.83 -5.16 4.12
CA GLN A 278 -16.31 -6.53 4.10
C GLN A 278 -16.45 -7.17 2.72
N HIS A 279 -17.52 -6.85 1.98
CA HIS A 279 -17.68 -7.26 0.59
C HIS A 279 -16.61 -6.62 -0.32
N TRP A 280 -16.34 -5.32 -0.17
CA TRP A 280 -15.26 -4.63 -0.88
C TRP A 280 -13.87 -5.23 -0.58
N ALA A 281 -13.55 -5.47 0.69
CA ALA A 281 -12.25 -6.00 1.08
C ALA A 281 -12.06 -7.47 0.63
N SER A 282 -13.09 -8.32 0.77
CA SER A 282 -13.03 -9.70 0.25
C SER A 282 -13.02 -9.75 -1.28
N SER A 283 -13.66 -8.80 -1.96
CA SER A 283 -13.55 -8.66 -3.42
C SER A 283 -12.13 -8.28 -3.88
N TRP A 284 -11.42 -7.43 -3.12
CA TRP A 284 -9.98 -7.17 -3.35
C TRP A 284 -9.15 -8.44 -3.21
N ALA A 285 -9.39 -9.24 -2.17
CA ALA A 285 -8.70 -10.52 -2.00
C ALA A 285 -8.93 -11.48 -3.18
N VAL A 286 -10.18 -11.60 -3.65
CA VAL A 286 -10.52 -12.42 -4.83
C VAL A 286 -9.86 -11.89 -6.11
N ARG A 287 -9.77 -10.56 -6.29
CA ARG A 287 -9.12 -9.92 -7.44
C ARG A 287 -7.63 -10.24 -7.53
N ASP A 288 -6.95 -10.35 -6.38
CA ASP A 288 -5.56 -10.80 -6.28
C ASP A 288 -5.40 -12.35 -6.28
N GLY A 289 -6.48 -13.11 -6.50
CA GLY A 289 -6.45 -14.56 -6.62
C GLY A 289 -6.53 -15.34 -5.31
N TYR A 290 -6.89 -14.70 -4.20
CA TYR A 290 -7.09 -15.35 -2.89
C TYR A 290 -8.52 -15.84 -2.66
N SER A 291 -8.72 -16.61 -1.59
CA SER A 291 -10.06 -16.96 -1.10
C SER A 291 -10.74 -15.75 -0.43
N ILE A 292 -12.07 -15.80 -0.33
CA ILE A 292 -12.87 -14.95 0.56
C ILE A 292 -12.67 -15.29 2.04
N ASP A 293 -12.08 -16.45 2.35
CA ASP A 293 -11.71 -16.85 3.70
C ASP A 293 -10.66 -15.89 4.28
N ASN A 294 -10.91 -15.40 5.49
CA ASN A 294 -9.98 -14.52 6.21
C ASN A 294 -9.58 -15.10 7.56
N VAL A 295 -8.46 -14.63 8.08
CA VAL A 295 -8.11 -14.74 9.49
C VAL A 295 -8.72 -13.54 10.20
N THR A 296 -9.74 -13.76 11.03
CA THR A 296 -10.28 -12.73 11.93
C THR A 296 -9.54 -12.73 13.26
N SER A 297 -9.15 -11.55 13.76
CA SER A 297 -8.65 -11.34 15.12
C SER A 297 -9.39 -10.21 15.84
N ARG A 298 -9.16 -10.09 17.15
CA ARG A 298 -9.70 -9.03 18.01
C ARG A 298 -8.58 -8.52 18.93
N PRO A 299 -7.85 -7.46 18.54
CA PRO A 299 -6.81 -6.87 19.36
C PRO A 299 -7.37 -6.04 20.53
N ASP A 300 -8.64 -5.61 20.44
CA ASP A 300 -9.38 -4.85 21.44
C ASP A 300 -10.87 -5.28 21.41
N ASP A 301 -11.67 -4.87 22.39
CA ASP A 301 -13.10 -5.22 22.47
C ASP A 301 -13.91 -4.57 21.33
N ASP A 302 -13.60 -3.31 21.02
CA ASP A 302 -14.26 -2.52 19.97
C ASP A 302 -13.57 -2.63 18.59
N VAL A 303 -12.59 -3.54 18.43
CA VAL A 303 -11.86 -3.74 17.16
C VAL A 303 -11.94 -5.19 16.69
N LYS A 304 -12.33 -5.38 15.43
CA LYS A 304 -12.08 -6.65 14.71
C LYS A 304 -11.17 -6.37 13.53
N VAL A 305 -10.19 -7.25 13.32
CA VAL A 305 -9.31 -7.21 12.15
C VAL A 305 -9.58 -8.43 11.29
N TYR A 306 -9.80 -8.20 10.00
CA TYR A 306 -10.03 -9.23 9.00
C TYR A 306 -8.83 -9.21 8.04
N GLN A 307 -8.14 -10.34 7.89
CA GLN A 307 -6.94 -10.43 7.06
C GLN A 307 -7.12 -11.52 5.99
N TRP A 308 -7.04 -11.12 4.73
CA TRP A 308 -7.03 -12.02 3.58
C TRP A 308 -5.63 -12.15 2.99
N GLY A 309 -5.40 -13.22 2.23
CA GLY A 309 -4.11 -13.52 1.61
C GLY A 309 -3.85 -15.03 1.59
N GLY A 310 -2.62 -15.41 1.24
CA GLY A 310 -2.17 -16.80 1.17
C GLY A 310 -0.93 -17.10 2.04
N PRO A 311 -0.36 -18.31 1.90
CA PRO A 311 0.89 -18.67 2.56
C PRO A 311 2.02 -17.74 2.15
N GLY A 312 2.55 -16.98 3.11
CA GLY A 312 3.64 -16.02 2.91
C GLY A 312 3.22 -14.56 2.71
N ASN A 313 1.92 -14.27 2.57
CA ASN A 313 1.39 -12.91 2.39
C ASN A 313 0.00 -12.69 3.02
N LEU A 314 -0.29 -13.39 4.12
CA LEU A 314 -1.49 -13.13 4.93
C LEU A 314 -1.55 -11.67 5.36
N GLY A 315 -2.71 -11.04 5.17
CA GLY A 315 -2.94 -9.65 5.49
C GLY A 315 -2.60 -8.67 4.37
N VAL A 316 -2.22 -9.14 3.17
CA VAL A 316 -2.06 -8.29 1.97
C VAL A 316 -3.30 -7.42 1.73
N VAL A 317 -4.49 -7.96 1.95
CA VAL A 317 -5.70 -7.14 2.18
C VAL A 317 -6.10 -7.27 3.65
N THR A 318 -6.21 -6.14 4.35
CA THR A 318 -6.56 -6.08 5.78
C THR A 318 -7.64 -5.02 6.02
N HIS A 319 -8.70 -5.38 6.73
CA HIS A 319 -9.77 -4.46 7.15
C HIS A 319 -9.90 -4.42 8.68
N TYR A 320 -9.92 -3.22 9.25
CA TYR A 320 -10.19 -2.92 10.65
C TYR A 320 -11.62 -2.40 10.81
N ARG A 321 -12.51 -3.22 11.38
CA ARG A 321 -13.86 -2.81 11.80
C ARG A 321 -13.79 -2.15 13.17
N LEU A 322 -14.15 -0.88 13.25
CA LEU A 322 -14.13 -0.05 14.45
C LEU A 322 -15.55 0.10 14.99
N ASN A 323 -15.85 -0.60 16.06
CA ASN A 323 -17.19 -0.67 16.64
C ASN A 323 -17.59 0.66 17.28
N GLY A 324 -18.72 1.22 16.87
CA GLY A 324 -19.23 2.51 17.36
C GLY A 324 -18.42 3.74 16.95
N TRP A 325 -17.43 3.60 16.06
CA TRP A 325 -16.68 4.73 15.51
C TRP A 325 -17.44 5.38 14.34
N ILE A 326 -17.28 6.69 14.19
CA ILE A 326 -17.98 7.57 13.24
C ILE A 326 -17.13 7.86 11.98
N HIS A 327 -17.64 8.71 11.08
CA HIS A 327 -16.90 9.23 9.91
C HIS A 327 -15.80 10.24 10.30
N ASP A 328 -14.72 9.76 10.90
CA ASP A 328 -13.50 10.53 11.16
C ASP A 328 -12.25 9.64 11.09
N TYR A 329 -11.09 10.24 10.89
CA TYR A 329 -9.81 9.52 10.81
C TYR A 329 -9.45 8.93 12.17
N ALA A 330 -9.44 7.60 12.26
CA ALA A 330 -9.25 6.85 13.50
C ALA A 330 -7.95 7.19 14.25
N ARG A 331 -8.08 7.99 15.30
CA ARG A 331 -7.05 8.36 16.29
C ARG A 331 -7.62 8.28 17.70
N LYS A 332 -6.87 7.74 18.64
CA LYS A 332 -7.24 7.72 20.07
C LYS A 332 -7.33 9.13 20.66
N SER A 333 -6.53 10.07 20.15
CA SER A 333 -6.62 11.50 20.49
C SER A 333 -7.98 12.12 20.13
N ALA A 334 -8.66 11.59 19.11
CA ALA A 334 -10.02 11.95 18.70
C ALA A 334 -11.12 11.05 19.31
N GLY A 335 -10.74 10.04 20.10
CA GLY A 335 -11.67 9.10 20.75
C GLY A 335 -11.89 7.77 20.01
N ALA A 336 -11.15 7.48 18.94
CA ALA A 336 -11.22 6.19 18.25
C ALA A 336 -10.64 5.06 19.12
N PRO A 337 -11.04 3.79 18.91
CA PRO A 337 -10.48 2.67 19.67
C PRO A 337 -8.99 2.40 19.35
N ILE A 338 -8.50 2.82 18.17
CA ILE A 338 -7.10 2.67 17.73
C ILE A 338 -6.58 3.91 16.99
N ASP A 339 -5.25 4.00 16.89
CA ASP A 339 -4.55 4.94 16.03
C ASP A 339 -4.20 4.26 14.72
N ALA A 340 -4.76 4.73 13.60
CA ALA A 340 -4.55 4.09 12.29
C ALA A 340 -3.13 4.30 11.75
N THR A 341 -2.55 5.51 11.87
CA THR A 341 -1.24 5.86 11.31
C THR A 341 -0.11 4.87 11.65
N PRO A 342 0.20 4.53 12.92
CA PRO A 342 1.29 3.61 13.23
C PRO A 342 1.06 2.20 12.64
N ILE A 343 -0.19 1.75 12.57
CA ILE A 343 -0.57 0.46 11.96
C ILE A 343 -0.41 0.51 10.44
N ILE A 344 -0.79 1.62 9.80
CA ILE A 344 -0.60 1.87 8.36
C ILE A 344 0.89 1.87 8.01
N MET A 345 1.72 2.54 8.82
CA MET A 345 3.16 2.55 8.61
C MET A 345 3.76 1.15 8.78
N GLU A 346 3.42 0.43 9.85
CA GLU A 346 3.83 -0.98 10.03
C GLU A 346 3.45 -1.85 8.83
N PHE A 347 2.21 -1.71 8.34
CA PHE A 347 1.73 -2.39 7.15
C PHE A 347 2.57 -2.06 5.91
N PHE A 348 2.79 -0.78 5.61
CA PHE A 348 3.59 -0.33 4.46
C PHE A 348 5.03 -0.84 4.52
N TYR A 349 5.69 -0.78 5.67
CA TYR A 349 7.04 -1.30 5.83
C TYR A 349 7.09 -2.83 5.67
N ASN A 350 6.12 -3.57 6.21
CA ASN A 350 6.07 -5.02 6.05
C ASN A 350 5.83 -5.45 4.60
N GLN A 351 4.91 -4.78 3.88
CA GLN A 351 4.57 -5.10 2.49
C GLN A 351 5.67 -4.71 1.48
N THR A 352 6.62 -3.86 1.87
CA THR A 352 7.70 -3.38 0.99
C THR A 352 9.10 -3.74 1.46
N ASN A 353 9.24 -4.62 2.46
CA ASN A 353 10.53 -5.07 2.93
C ASN A 353 11.14 -6.14 1.99
N TYR A 354 11.82 -5.67 0.93
CA TYR A 354 12.48 -6.53 -0.05
C TYR A 354 13.57 -7.47 0.53
N THR A 355 14.04 -7.24 1.76
CA THR A 355 15.04 -8.11 2.41
C THR A 355 14.50 -9.49 2.83
N THR A 356 13.18 -9.68 2.81
CA THR A 356 12.55 -11.00 3.01
C THR A 356 12.68 -11.95 1.81
N THR A 357 13.44 -11.57 0.77
CA THR A 357 13.76 -12.44 -0.37
C THR A 357 14.89 -13.43 -0.04
N SER A 358 14.59 -14.44 0.79
CA SER A 358 15.37 -15.68 0.94
C SER A 358 14.45 -16.77 1.49
N THR A 359 14.31 -17.94 0.88
CA THR A 359 15.36 -18.71 0.16
C THR A 359 14.75 -19.53 -0.97
N THR A 360 15.09 -19.24 -2.23
CA THR A 360 14.87 -20.21 -3.31
C THR A 360 15.89 -21.34 -3.14
N THR A 361 15.45 -22.46 -2.57
CA THR A 361 16.30 -23.65 -2.41
C THR A 361 16.61 -24.22 -3.78
N SER A 362 17.72 -23.77 -4.38
CA SER A 362 18.32 -24.37 -5.56
C SER A 362 18.78 -25.79 -5.21
N THR A 363 17.91 -26.78 -5.41
CA THR A 363 18.29 -28.19 -5.40
C THR A 363 19.07 -28.49 -6.68
N GLY A 364 20.33 -28.07 -6.69
CA GLY A 364 21.29 -28.45 -7.73
C GLY A 364 21.51 -29.95 -7.69
N THR A 365 20.86 -30.67 -8.61
CA THR A 365 21.10 -32.10 -8.83
C THR A 365 22.56 -32.30 -9.28
N PRO A 366 23.40 -33.05 -8.54
CA PRO A 366 24.77 -33.31 -8.97
C PRO A 366 24.79 -34.21 -10.21
N THR A 367 25.44 -33.74 -11.27
CA THR A 367 25.65 -34.51 -12.50
C THR A 367 26.51 -35.75 -12.23
N SER A 368 25.95 -36.95 -12.35
CA SER A 368 26.73 -38.20 -12.39
C SER A 368 26.86 -38.70 -13.82
N THR A 369 28.05 -38.55 -14.40
CA THR A 369 28.39 -38.98 -15.76
C THR A 369 28.50 -40.51 -15.85
N SER A 370 27.85 -41.13 -16.83
CA SER A 370 28.25 -42.45 -17.34
C SER A 370 28.12 -42.50 -18.86
N SER A 371 29.27 -42.65 -19.53
CA SER A 371 29.44 -42.61 -20.98
C SER A 371 29.10 -43.91 -21.68
N ALA A 372 28.45 -43.84 -22.85
CA ALA A 372 28.56 -44.86 -23.89
C ALA A 372 28.42 -44.24 -25.29
N THR A 373 29.46 -44.39 -26.11
CA THR A 373 29.55 -43.99 -27.53
C THR A 373 28.81 -44.95 -28.46
N ALA A 374 28.19 -44.44 -29.53
CA ALA A 374 28.19 -45.04 -30.87
C ALA A 374 27.69 -44.05 -31.95
N SER A 375 28.01 -44.33 -33.22
CA SER A 375 27.93 -43.38 -34.34
C SER A 375 26.95 -43.79 -35.45
N SER A 376 26.61 -42.81 -36.29
CA SER A 376 26.35 -42.90 -37.74
C SER A 376 25.09 -43.56 -38.33
N THR A 377 24.36 -42.72 -39.09
CA THR A 377 23.76 -42.93 -40.44
C THR A 377 22.58 -43.88 -40.72
N SER A 378 21.48 -43.24 -41.15
CA SER A 378 20.58 -43.56 -42.29
C SER A 378 19.86 -44.92 -42.40
N SER A 379 18.52 -44.88 -42.46
CA SER A 379 17.73 -45.08 -43.70
C SER A 379 16.21 -45.11 -43.42
N ALA A 380 15.38 -45.14 -44.46
CA ALA A 380 13.93 -44.92 -44.37
C ALA A 380 13.10 -46.19 -44.13
N GLY A 381 11.91 -46.02 -43.55
CA GLY A 381 10.86 -47.05 -43.44
C GLY A 381 9.68 -46.53 -42.59
N GLY A 382 8.49 -46.41 -43.17
CA GLY A 382 7.33 -45.80 -42.51
C GLY A 382 6.39 -46.80 -41.81
N GLY A 383 5.42 -46.30 -41.04
CA GLY A 383 4.35 -47.15 -40.48
C GLY A 383 3.53 -46.56 -39.33
N LYS A 384 2.45 -45.86 -39.67
CA LYS A 384 1.14 -45.78 -38.96
C LYS A 384 1.03 -45.38 -37.46
N LEU A 385 0.21 -44.35 -37.28
CA LEU A 385 -0.91 -44.23 -36.31
C LEU A 385 -0.63 -44.21 -34.79
N ALA A 386 -0.83 -43.04 -34.20
CA ALA A 386 -1.67 -42.85 -33.01
C ALA A 386 -2.33 -41.46 -33.09
N GLU A 387 -3.59 -41.37 -32.65
CA GLU A 387 -4.42 -40.16 -32.75
C GLU A 387 -4.22 -39.23 -31.53
N SER A 388 -4.37 -37.93 -31.74
CA SER A 388 -4.59 -36.95 -30.67
C SER A 388 -5.69 -35.99 -31.09
N TYR A 389 -6.79 -35.98 -30.34
CA TYR A 389 -7.95 -35.13 -30.61
C TYR A 389 -7.65 -33.66 -30.35
N ILE A 390 -7.94 -32.81 -31.34
CA ILE A 390 -8.09 -31.35 -31.17
C ILE A 390 -9.58 -31.05 -31.29
N ILE A 391 -10.19 -30.52 -30.23
CA ILE A 391 -11.56 -29.98 -30.29
C ILE A 391 -11.47 -28.50 -30.60
N VAL A 392 -11.76 -28.15 -31.85
CA VAL A 392 -12.20 -26.81 -32.25
C VAL A 392 -13.67 -26.93 -32.62
N SER A 393 -14.52 -26.06 -32.09
CA SER A 393 -15.92 -25.95 -32.49
C SER A 393 -16.24 -24.51 -32.87
N ILE A 394 -16.24 -24.26 -34.17
CA ILE A 394 -16.83 -23.07 -34.80
C ILE A 394 -18.25 -23.46 -35.21
N VAL A 395 -19.24 -22.64 -34.85
CA VAL A 395 -20.57 -22.67 -35.48
C VAL A 395 -20.95 -21.24 -35.85
N ALA A 396 -20.84 -20.91 -37.13
CA ALA A 396 -21.75 -19.94 -37.76
C ALA A 396 -23.11 -20.64 -37.94
N GLY A 397 -24.26 -20.00 -37.85
CA GLY A 397 -24.57 -18.58 -37.98
C GLY A 397 -25.69 -18.45 -39.03
N LEU A 398 -26.72 -17.65 -38.79
CA LEU A 398 -27.78 -17.38 -39.77
C LEU A 398 -28.50 -16.07 -39.44
N ALA A 399 -28.59 -15.19 -40.42
CA ALA A 399 -29.27 -13.91 -40.34
C ALA A 399 -30.53 -13.92 -41.21
N LEU A 400 -31.59 -13.21 -40.80
CA LEU A 400 -32.40 -12.45 -41.76
C LEU A 400 -33.15 -11.27 -41.10
N LYS A 401 -33.18 -10.15 -41.81
CA LYS A 401 -33.98 -8.96 -41.51
C LYS A 401 -35.46 -9.20 -41.80
N TRP A 402 -36.34 -8.44 -41.15
CA TRP A 402 -37.49 -7.77 -41.82
C TRP A 402 -37.81 -6.44 -41.11
N LEU A 403 -38.43 -5.52 -41.84
CA LEU A 403 -38.78 -4.16 -41.38
C LEU A 403 -40.07 -4.16 -40.54
N LEU A 404 -40.15 -3.26 -39.56
CA LEU A 404 -41.08 -2.12 -39.57
C LEU A 404 -40.60 -1.01 -38.61
#